data_AF-A0A7C3Y5D3-F1
#
_entry.id   AF-A0A7C3Y5D3-F1
#
_cell.length_a   1.000
_cell.length_b   1.000
_cell.length_c   1.000
_cell.angle_alpha   90.00
_cell.angle_beta   90.00
_cell.angle_gamma   90.00
#
_symmetry.space_group_name_H-M   'P 1'
#
loop_
_entity.id
_entity.type
_entity.pdbx_description
1 polymer ?
#
loop_
_entity_poly.entity_id
_entity_poly.type
_entity_poly.pdbx_seq_one_letter_code
_entity_poly.pdbx_strand_id
1 'polypeptide(L)'
;SNLPSKREVDKMVEEIKKGIEEAEKCRCGNAVRINSRFEVTTQRFGDIVVAAVSGRSFESFEDLPSTVEKRLNDILRAKGCKIRAIVIDRHDSLRPGGRRKIYPFSKEEDELIDLLLDAVGKVEAGMDKIPVGYSRADIRMRSIGKGGVRVAVVGNAAYICFDSNNMLPELRDMIAERVEKEGLIPVIATTDTHDTLGIRDTINPAGIGCDEKCLEETADAIKEAVLKAKESAKEVEVRVNMRRIRTKVVGDDLMRDILRKTKEADYSIPLVLLGILPVQIAFLFI
;
A
#
# COMPACT_ATOMS: atom_id res chain seq x y z
N SER A 1 10.49 -1.79 -3.90
CA SER A 1 9.75 -2.30 -5.09
C SER A 1 10.44 -3.56 -5.61
N ASN A 2 9.69 -4.62 -5.96
CA ASN A 2 10.29 -5.90 -6.41
C ASN A 2 10.69 -5.91 -7.90
N LEU A 3 11.00 -4.76 -8.49
CA LEU A 3 11.47 -4.67 -9.87
C LEU A 3 12.96 -5.06 -9.94
N PRO A 4 13.33 -6.09 -10.73
CA PRO A 4 14.67 -6.70 -10.64
C PRO A 4 15.78 -5.87 -11.28
N SER A 5 15.45 -4.82 -12.04
CA SER A 5 16.45 -4.03 -12.75
C SER A 5 15.98 -2.63 -13.09
N LYS A 6 16.95 -1.72 -13.25
CA LYS A 6 16.72 -0.35 -13.77
C LYS A 6 15.95 -0.35 -15.09
N ARG A 7 16.21 -1.31 -15.98
CA ARG A 7 15.51 -1.45 -17.26
C ARG A 7 14.00 -1.67 -17.09
N GLU A 8 13.58 -2.46 -16.09
CA GLU A 8 12.15 -2.67 -15.82
C GLU A 8 11.51 -1.41 -15.20
N VAL A 9 12.26 -0.66 -14.39
CA VAL A 9 11.83 0.66 -13.87
C VAL A 9 11.65 1.66 -15.01
N ASP A 10 12.64 1.80 -15.89
CA ASP A 10 12.61 2.72 -17.02
C ASP A 10 11.42 2.43 -17.94
N LYS A 11 11.16 1.14 -18.23
CA LYS A 11 9.98 0.70 -18.98
C LYS A 11 8.67 1.12 -18.32
N MET A 12 8.56 0.97 -17.00
CA MET A 12 7.36 1.38 -16.27
C MET A 12 7.17 2.91 -16.33
N VAL A 13 8.26 3.68 -16.16
CA VAL A 13 8.23 5.14 -16.23
C VAL A 13 7.82 5.64 -17.62
N GLU A 14 8.34 5.03 -18.69
CA GLU A 14 7.96 5.37 -20.06
C GLU A 14 6.47 5.12 -20.33
N GLU A 15 5.93 3.99 -19.87
CA GLU A 15 4.52 3.67 -20.04
C GLU A 15 3.61 4.58 -19.22
N ILE A 16 4.04 5.01 -18.03
CA ILE A 16 3.33 6.03 -17.25
C ILE A 16 3.32 7.37 -17.99
N LYS A 17 4.46 7.81 -18.55
CA LYS A 17 4.54 9.06 -19.32
C LYS A 17 3.58 9.07 -20.51
N LYS A 18 3.58 8.00 -21.32
CA LYS A 18 2.62 7.84 -22.44
C LYS A 18 1.18 7.84 -21.93
N GLY A 19 0.92 7.15 -20.82
CA GLY A 19 -0.41 7.12 -20.20
C GLY A 19 -0.91 8.50 -19.76
N ILE A 20 -0.02 9.38 -19.27
CA ILE A 20 -0.36 10.77 -18.92
C ILE A 20 -0.74 11.59 -20.17
N GLU A 21 0.02 11.44 -21.26
CA GLU A 21 -0.22 12.15 -22.52
C GLU A 21 -1.58 11.74 -23.14
N GLU A 22 -1.86 10.44 -23.13
CA GLU A 22 -3.07 9.83 -23.70
C GLU A 22 -4.27 9.78 -22.74
N ALA A 23 -4.16 10.35 -21.54
CA ALA A 23 -5.25 10.30 -20.56
C ALA A 23 -6.49 11.05 -21.07
N GLU A 24 -7.67 10.47 -20.93
CA GLU A 24 -8.90 11.10 -21.39
C GLU A 24 -9.54 11.90 -20.27
N LYS A 25 -10.06 13.09 -20.59
CA LYS A 25 -10.79 13.90 -19.62
C LYS A 25 -12.03 13.15 -19.16
N CYS A 26 -12.25 13.11 -17.86
CA CYS A 26 -13.41 12.46 -17.27
C CYS A 26 -14.02 13.29 -16.14
N ARG A 27 -15.30 13.04 -15.87
CA ARG A 27 -15.93 13.52 -14.64
C ARG A 27 -15.46 12.69 -13.46
N CYS A 28 -15.45 13.27 -12.27
CA CYS A 28 -15.07 12.61 -11.03
C CYS A 28 -16.11 12.87 -9.95
N GLY A 29 -15.97 12.24 -8.80
CA GLY A 29 -16.83 12.52 -7.65
C GLY A 29 -16.12 12.40 -6.34
N ASN A 30 -16.85 12.72 -5.27
CA ASN A 30 -16.35 12.56 -3.91
C ASN A 30 -16.19 11.08 -3.56
N ALA A 31 -15.29 10.82 -2.63
CA ALA A 31 -15.11 9.50 -2.06
C ALA A 31 -16.28 9.16 -1.13
N VAL A 32 -16.64 7.88 -1.11
CA VAL A 32 -17.59 7.28 -0.19
C VAL A 32 -16.85 6.25 0.64
N ARG A 33 -17.06 6.27 1.96
CA ARG A 33 -16.51 5.27 2.89
C ARG A 33 -17.63 4.43 3.47
N ILE A 34 -17.45 3.11 3.46
CA ILE A 34 -18.34 2.14 4.09
C ILE A 34 -17.53 1.30 5.07
N ASN A 35 -18.03 1.21 6.29
CA ASN A 35 -17.42 0.43 7.36
C ASN A 35 -18.35 -0.73 7.71
N SER A 36 -17.83 -1.94 7.61
CA SER A 36 -18.46 -3.17 8.06
C SER A 36 -17.35 -4.08 8.61
N ARG A 37 -17.29 -5.32 8.16
CA ARG A 37 -16.14 -6.21 8.41
C ARG A 37 -14.87 -5.74 7.71
N PHE A 38 -14.96 -4.88 6.70
CA PHE A 38 -13.82 -4.16 6.12
C PHE A 38 -14.17 -2.68 6.10
N GLU A 39 -13.15 -1.83 6.08
CA GLU A 39 -13.32 -0.44 5.68
C GLU A 39 -12.99 -0.34 4.19
N VAL A 40 -13.96 0.13 3.40
CA VAL A 40 -13.80 0.34 1.96
C VAL A 40 -14.05 1.81 1.66
N THR A 41 -13.09 2.45 0.99
CA THR A 41 -13.27 3.79 0.45
C THR A 41 -13.21 3.74 -1.06
N THR A 42 -14.29 4.15 -1.71
CA THR A 42 -14.42 4.21 -3.16
C THR A 42 -14.44 5.64 -3.66
N GLN A 43 -13.78 5.91 -4.79
CA GLN A 43 -13.90 7.17 -5.52
C GLN A 43 -13.95 6.89 -7.02
N ARG A 44 -14.85 7.58 -7.73
CA ARG A 44 -15.08 7.36 -9.16
C ARG A 44 -14.43 8.44 -10.01
N PHE A 45 -13.75 8.01 -11.07
CA PHE A 45 -13.12 8.83 -12.10
C PHE A 45 -13.51 8.28 -13.48
N GLY A 46 -14.54 8.87 -14.09
CA GLY A 46 -15.15 8.39 -15.34
C GLY A 46 -15.69 6.96 -15.19
N ASP A 47 -15.16 6.07 -16.00
CA ASP A 47 -15.48 4.64 -15.98
C ASP A 47 -14.57 3.82 -15.07
N ILE A 48 -13.68 4.46 -14.32
CA ILE A 48 -12.84 3.78 -13.32
C ILE A 48 -13.34 4.12 -11.91
N VAL A 49 -13.44 3.10 -11.07
CA VAL A 49 -13.66 3.25 -9.62
C VAL A 49 -12.43 2.75 -8.91
N VAL A 50 -11.79 3.59 -8.12
CA VAL A 50 -10.72 3.19 -7.20
C VAL A 50 -11.37 2.78 -5.89
N ALA A 51 -11.12 1.56 -5.43
CA ALA A 51 -11.64 0.99 -4.19
C ALA A 51 -10.50 0.59 -3.27
N ALA A 52 -10.20 1.41 -2.26
CA ALA A 52 -9.15 1.16 -1.29
C ALA A 52 -9.74 0.43 -0.06
N VAL A 53 -9.22 -0.76 0.23
CA VAL A 53 -9.72 -1.68 1.26
C VAL A 53 -8.74 -1.74 2.42
N SER A 54 -9.25 -1.58 3.63
CA SER A 54 -8.51 -1.74 4.88
C SER A 54 -9.01 -2.96 5.64
N GLY A 55 -8.06 -3.72 6.19
CA GLY A 55 -8.30 -4.76 7.19
C GLY A 55 -8.49 -4.23 8.61
N ARG A 56 -8.75 -2.93 8.79
CA ARG A 56 -8.79 -2.22 10.09
C ARG A 56 -9.67 -2.83 11.18
N SER A 57 -10.73 -3.53 10.81
CA SER A 57 -11.60 -4.24 11.74
C SER A 57 -10.95 -5.45 12.41
N PHE A 58 -9.85 -5.95 11.84
CA PHE A 58 -9.06 -7.05 12.38
C PHE A 58 -7.91 -6.50 13.24
N GLU A 59 -7.52 -7.28 14.24
CA GLU A 59 -6.36 -6.97 15.08
C GLU A 59 -5.07 -6.91 14.26
N SER A 60 -4.94 -7.78 13.26
CA SER A 60 -3.84 -7.82 12.30
C SER A 60 -4.32 -8.39 10.96
N PHE A 61 -3.86 -7.84 9.84
CA PHE A 61 -4.22 -8.20 8.48
C PHE A 61 -3.04 -7.98 7.52
N GLU A 62 -2.77 -8.98 6.67
CA GLU A 62 -1.62 -9.01 5.76
C GLU A 62 -2.07 -8.74 4.33
N ASP A 63 -2.85 -9.65 3.72
CA ASP A 63 -3.16 -9.63 2.29
C ASP A 63 -4.62 -9.93 1.94
N LEU A 64 -5.12 -9.21 0.93
CA LEU A 64 -6.26 -9.59 0.09
C LEU A 64 -5.89 -10.64 -0.97
N PRO A 65 -6.80 -11.56 -1.32
CA PRO A 65 -6.52 -12.51 -2.39
C PRO A 65 -6.58 -11.82 -3.75
N SER A 66 -5.66 -12.21 -4.64
CA SER A 66 -5.58 -11.69 -6.02
C SER A 66 -6.85 -11.90 -6.86
N THR A 67 -7.77 -12.75 -6.40
CA THR A 67 -9.05 -13.03 -7.04
C THR A 67 -10.09 -11.93 -6.84
N VAL A 68 -9.96 -11.07 -5.82
CA VAL A 68 -10.98 -10.06 -5.46
C VAL A 68 -11.30 -9.12 -6.61
N GLU A 69 -10.28 -8.44 -7.17
CA GLU A 69 -10.49 -7.49 -8.27
C GLU A 69 -11.11 -8.18 -9.49
N LYS A 70 -10.61 -9.37 -9.84
CA LYS A 70 -11.11 -10.12 -11.00
C LYS A 70 -12.58 -10.49 -10.81
N ARG A 71 -12.93 -11.07 -9.67
CA ARG A 71 -14.31 -11.51 -9.37
C ARG A 71 -15.27 -10.31 -9.35
N LEU A 72 -14.89 -9.21 -8.71
CA LEU A 72 -15.66 -7.97 -8.69
C LEU A 72 -15.96 -7.48 -10.11
N ASN A 73 -14.93 -7.37 -10.96
CA ASN A 73 -15.10 -6.88 -12.33
C ASN A 73 -15.88 -7.87 -13.21
N ASP A 74 -15.76 -9.18 -13.01
CA ASP A 74 -16.57 -10.17 -13.73
C ASP A 74 -18.06 -10.02 -13.39
N ILE A 75 -18.40 -9.76 -12.12
CA ILE A 75 -19.78 -9.50 -11.70
C ILE A 75 -20.30 -8.17 -12.28
N LEU A 76 -19.50 -7.10 -12.21
CA LEU A 76 -19.86 -5.80 -12.79
C LEU A 76 -20.12 -5.91 -14.30
N ARG A 77 -19.27 -6.66 -15.02
CA ARG A 77 -19.44 -6.92 -16.46
C ARG A 77 -20.70 -7.73 -16.74
N ALA A 78 -20.97 -8.77 -15.95
CA ALA A 78 -22.18 -9.59 -16.08
C ALA A 78 -23.46 -8.78 -15.84
N LYS A 79 -23.40 -7.76 -14.97
CA LYS A 79 -24.49 -6.79 -14.73
C LYS A 79 -24.60 -5.70 -15.81
N GLY A 80 -23.75 -5.71 -16.84
CA GLY A 80 -23.74 -4.71 -17.91
C GLY A 80 -23.16 -3.35 -17.48
N CYS A 81 -22.49 -3.27 -16.34
CA CYS A 81 -21.84 -2.04 -15.90
C CYS A 81 -20.60 -1.77 -16.76
N LYS A 82 -20.48 -0.55 -17.30
CA LYS A 82 -19.32 -0.11 -18.08
C LYS A 82 -18.10 0.27 -17.22
N ILE A 83 -18.30 0.33 -15.91
CA ILE A 83 -17.26 0.70 -14.97
C ILE A 83 -16.29 -0.45 -14.74
N ARG A 84 -15.03 -0.10 -14.49
CA ARG A 84 -13.99 -1.00 -14.02
C ARG A 84 -13.55 -0.59 -12.62
N ALA A 85 -13.56 -1.53 -11.69
CA ALA A 85 -13.04 -1.31 -10.35
C ALA A 85 -11.54 -1.67 -10.29
N ILE A 86 -10.74 -0.82 -9.67
CA ILE A 86 -9.35 -1.08 -9.26
C ILE A 86 -9.37 -1.27 -7.76
N VAL A 87 -9.00 -2.45 -7.28
CA VAL A 87 -9.00 -2.76 -5.84
C VAL A 87 -7.59 -2.58 -5.30
N ILE A 88 -7.46 -1.76 -4.26
CA ILE A 88 -6.18 -1.47 -3.61
C ILE A 88 -6.25 -2.06 -2.20
N ASP A 89 -5.38 -3.02 -1.91
CA ASP A 89 -5.07 -3.39 -0.53
C ASP A 89 -4.24 -2.26 0.09
N ARG A 90 -4.71 -1.72 1.21
CA ARG A 90 -4.02 -0.62 1.88
C ARG A 90 -2.76 -1.07 2.60
N HIS A 91 -2.67 -2.33 3.02
CA HIS A 91 -1.59 -2.81 3.90
C HIS A 91 -1.34 -1.81 5.04
N ASP A 92 -2.33 -1.61 5.91
CA ASP A 92 -2.34 -0.57 6.95
C ASP A 92 -2.60 -1.12 8.36
N SER A 93 -2.51 -2.43 8.54
CA SER A 93 -3.13 -3.13 9.67
C SER A 93 -2.32 -4.36 10.13
N LEU A 94 -0.99 -4.33 10.14
CA LEU A 94 -0.17 -5.50 10.49
C LEU A 94 0.52 -5.35 11.84
N ARG A 95 0.30 -6.32 12.73
CA ARG A 95 1.02 -6.46 14.00
C ARG A 95 2.09 -7.56 13.90
N PRO A 96 3.24 -7.39 14.56
CA PRO A 96 4.17 -8.50 14.75
C PRO A 96 3.48 -9.71 15.38
N GLY A 97 3.60 -10.88 14.75
CA GLY A 97 2.96 -12.13 15.18
C GLY A 97 1.56 -12.38 14.62
N GLY A 98 0.90 -11.36 14.05
CA GLY A 98 -0.37 -11.51 13.34
C GLY A 98 -0.14 -11.60 11.82
N ARG A 99 -0.74 -12.59 11.16
CA ARG A 99 -0.64 -12.81 9.70
C ARG A 99 -1.96 -13.28 9.11
N ARG A 100 -3.04 -12.60 9.48
CA ARG A 100 -4.36 -12.93 8.93
C ARG A 100 -4.38 -12.55 7.46
N LYS A 101 -4.82 -13.49 6.63
CA LYS A 101 -5.10 -13.28 5.21
C LYS A 101 -6.45 -13.89 4.86
N ILE A 102 -7.08 -13.37 3.82
CA ILE A 102 -8.30 -13.97 3.27
C ILE A 102 -7.90 -14.95 2.18
N TYR A 103 -8.52 -16.13 2.20
CA TYR A 103 -8.27 -17.15 1.20
C TYR A 103 -9.18 -16.94 -0.03
N PRO A 104 -8.68 -17.20 -1.25
CA PRO A 104 -9.50 -17.20 -2.45
C PRO A 104 -10.71 -18.13 -2.32
N PHE A 105 -11.85 -17.68 -2.83
CA PHE A 105 -13.14 -18.38 -2.84
C PHE A 105 -13.69 -18.74 -1.44
N SER A 106 -13.21 -18.04 -0.41
CA SER A 106 -13.75 -18.17 0.94
C SER A 106 -14.99 -17.30 1.13
N LYS A 107 -15.80 -17.64 2.15
CA LYS A 107 -16.94 -16.81 2.57
C LYS A 107 -16.51 -15.37 2.91
N GLU A 108 -15.32 -15.19 3.46
CA GLU A 108 -14.79 -13.85 3.78
C GLU A 108 -14.49 -13.03 2.52
N GLU A 109 -14.03 -13.69 1.44
CA GLU A 109 -13.87 -13.03 0.14
C GLU A 109 -15.22 -12.64 -0.45
N ASP A 110 -16.23 -13.51 -0.34
CA ASP A 110 -17.58 -13.22 -0.82
C ASP A 110 -18.20 -12.02 -0.09
N GLU A 111 -18.07 -11.96 1.24
CA GLU A 111 -18.48 -10.81 2.06
C GLU A 111 -17.78 -9.51 1.63
N LEU A 112 -16.49 -9.57 1.32
CA LEU A 112 -15.75 -8.42 0.80
C LEU A 112 -16.23 -7.99 -0.60
N ILE A 113 -16.50 -8.94 -1.49
CA ILE A 113 -17.02 -8.65 -2.84
C ILE A 113 -18.39 -7.98 -2.75
N ASP A 114 -19.27 -8.46 -1.88
CA ASP A 114 -20.60 -7.85 -1.68
C ASP A 114 -20.48 -6.40 -1.16
N LEU A 115 -19.57 -6.17 -0.20
CA LEU A 115 -19.29 -4.83 0.31
C LEU A 115 -18.71 -3.91 -0.78
N LEU A 116 -17.81 -4.42 -1.62
CA LEU A 116 -17.23 -3.68 -2.75
C LEU A 116 -18.31 -3.33 -3.78
N LEU A 117 -19.23 -4.25 -4.08
CA LEU A 117 -20.35 -3.98 -5.00
C LEU A 117 -21.26 -2.86 -4.48
N ASP A 118 -21.58 -2.88 -3.18
CA ASP A 118 -22.34 -1.80 -2.54
C ASP A 118 -21.59 -0.46 -2.58
N ALA A 119 -20.29 -0.46 -2.25
CA ALA A 119 -19.44 0.73 -2.29
C ALA A 119 -19.27 1.31 -3.70
N VAL A 120 -19.15 0.46 -4.72
CA VAL A 120 -19.09 0.86 -6.12
C VAL A 120 -20.42 1.42 -6.61
N GLY A 121 -21.54 0.87 -6.12
CA GLY A 121 -22.89 1.35 -6.46
C GLY A 121 -23.24 2.73 -5.91
N LYS A 122 -22.56 3.17 -4.85
CA LYS A 122 -22.80 4.45 -4.16
C LYS A 122 -21.97 5.62 -4.69
N VAL A 123 -20.96 5.37 -5.53
CA VAL A 123 -20.10 6.44 -6.07
C VAL A 123 -20.57 6.93 -7.42
N GLU A 124 -20.58 8.25 -7.58
CA GLU A 124 -20.97 8.93 -8.80
C GLU A 124 -19.82 9.76 -9.36
N ALA A 125 -19.84 10.01 -10.67
CA ALA A 125 -18.90 10.89 -11.37
C ALA A 125 -19.62 12.14 -11.85
N GLY A 126 -20.03 12.99 -10.90
CA GLY A 126 -20.90 14.14 -11.13
C GLY A 126 -20.20 15.47 -11.34
N MET A 127 -18.88 15.55 -11.16
CA MET A 127 -18.12 16.80 -11.11
C MET A 127 -17.14 16.91 -12.28
N ASP A 128 -17.13 18.06 -12.96
CA ASP A 128 -16.19 18.34 -14.07
C ASP A 128 -14.82 18.81 -13.57
N LYS A 129 -14.78 19.36 -12.36
CA LYS A 129 -13.57 19.74 -11.63
C LYS A 129 -13.68 19.29 -10.18
N ILE A 130 -12.55 19.01 -9.55
CA ILE A 130 -12.47 18.63 -8.14
C ILE A 130 -11.25 19.31 -7.52
N PRO A 131 -11.31 19.75 -6.25
CA PRO A 131 -10.15 20.30 -5.60
C PRO A 131 -9.11 19.21 -5.36
N VAL A 132 -7.90 19.45 -5.86
CA VAL A 132 -6.76 18.55 -5.66
C VAL A 132 -5.56 19.32 -5.15
N GLY A 133 -4.96 18.83 -4.07
CA GLY A 133 -3.75 19.38 -3.50
C GLY A 133 -2.78 18.29 -3.04
N TYR A 134 -1.51 18.64 -2.94
CA TYR A 134 -0.43 17.68 -2.71
C TYR A 134 0.55 18.17 -1.66
N SER A 135 1.10 17.24 -0.88
CA SER A 135 2.12 17.51 0.11
C SER A 135 2.98 16.26 0.35
N ARG A 136 3.99 16.41 1.18
CA ARG A 136 4.84 15.32 1.66
C ARG A 136 5.24 15.55 3.11
N ALA A 137 5.50 14.45 3.81
CA ALA A 137 6.16 14.46 5.11
C ALA A 137 7.43 13.61 5.04
N ASP A 138 8.53 14.18 5.52
CA ASP A 138 9.81 13.47 5.66
C ASP A 138 9.92 12.97 7.10
N ILE A 139 9.46 11.74 7.32
CA ILE A 139 9.44 11.11 8.64
C ILE A 139 10.69 10.25 8.80
N ARG A 140 11.48 10.54 9.83
CA ARG A 140 12.69 9.77 10.15
C ARG A 140 12.34 8.60 11.06
N MET A 141 11.92 7.51 10.47
CA MET A 141 11.62 6.26 11.17
C MET A 141 12.24 5.09 10.41
N ARG A 142 12.82 4.13 11.11
CA ARG A 142 13.53 2.99 10.49
C ARG A 142 12.62 2.16 9.57
N SER A 143 11.34 2.09 9.89
CA SER A 143 10.32 1.37 9.11
C SER A 143 9.85 2.14 7.87
N ILE A 144 10.23 3.42 7.72
CA ILE A 144 9.85 4.25 6.57
C ILE A 144 11.05 4.36 5.62
N GLY A 145 10.81 4.00 4.37
CA GLY A 145 11.74 4.07 3.26
C GLY A 145 12.03 5.51 2.82
N LYS A 146 12.95 5.64 1.87
CA LYS A 146 13.44 6.95 1.39
C LYS A 146 12.37 7.74 0.62
N GLY A 147 11.30 7.08 0.17
CA GLY A 147 10.15 7.73 -0.46
C GLY A 147 9.36 8.62 0.50
N GLY A 148 9.51 8.41 1.81
CA GLY A 148 8.84 9.15 2.87
C GLY A 148 7.34 8.92 2.86
N VAL A 149 6.56 9.96 3.18
CA VAL A 149 5.11 9.93 3.09
C VAL A 149 4.61 10.94 2.08
N ARG A 150 3.72 10.49 1.20
CA ARG A 150 3.08 11.31 0.16
C ARG A 150 1.62 11.49 0.47
N VAL A 151 1.14 12.72 0.37
CA VAL A 151 -0.24 13.08 0.69
C VAL A 151 -0.88 13.77 -0.50
N ALA A 152 -2.06 13.31 -0.90
CA ALA A 152 -2.91 13.95 -1.88
C ALA A 152 -4.32 14.12 -1.29
N VAL A 153 -4.83 15.35 -1.28
CA VAL A 153 -6.24 15.61 -0.98
C VAL A 153 -6.97 15.71 -2.31
N VAL A 154 -8.01 14.89 -2.51
CA VAL A 154 -8.81 14.81 -3.74
C VAL A 154 -10.28 14.87 -3.35
N GLY A 155 -10.91 16.03 -3.55
CA GLY A 155 -12.27 16.27 -3.07
C GLY A 155 -12.32 16.20 -1.54
N ASN A 156 -13.13 15.27 -1.02
CA ASN A 156 -13.30 15.03 0.42
C ASN A 156 -12.39 13.92 0.99
N ALA A 157 -11.45 13.36 0.21
CA ALA A 157 -10.56 12.28 0.67
C ALA A 157 -9.10 12.74 0.78
N ALA A 158 -8.41 12.25 1.81
CA ALA A 158 -6.97 12.39 1.98
C ALA A 158 -6.29 11.03 1.73
N TYR A 159 -5.67 10.89 0.57
CA TYR A 159 -4.83 9.75 0.20
C TYR A 159 -3.44 9.93 0.79
N ILE A 160 -3.05 9.04 1.70
CA ILE A 160 -1.79 9.10 2.44
C ILE A 160 -1.05 7.80 2.19
N CYS A 161 0.07 7.88 1.45
CA CYS A 161 0.86 6.72 1.08
C CYS A 161 2.22 6.77 1.78
N PHE A 162 2.49 5.77 2.61
CA PHE A 162 3.77 5.56 3.29
C PHE A 162 4.66 4.65 2.44
N ASP A 163 5.91 5.05 2.24
CA ASP A 163 6.94 4.15 1.74
C ASP A 163 7.35 3.17 2.85
N SER A 164 6.64 2.05 3.01
CA SER A 164 6.81 1.11 4.14
C SER A 164 6.24 -0.27 3.78
N ASN A 165 6.66 -1.31 4.51
CA ASN A 165 6.00 -2.61 4.50
C ASN A 165 4.92 -2.64 5.58
N ASN A 166 3.68 -2.31 5.22
CA ASN A 166 2.54 -2.28 6.12
C ASN A 166 2.62 -1.20 7.22
N MET A 167 1.63 -1.15 8.12
CA MET A 167 1.53 -0.16 9.20
C MET A 167 0.97 -0.78 10.49
N LEU A 168 1.41 -0.28 11.64
CA LEU A 168 0.79 -0.62 12.92
C LEU A 168 -0.64 -0.05 13.01
N PRO A 169 -1.63 -0.84 13.46
CA PRO A 169 -2.98 -0.38 13.70
C PRO A 169 -3.09 0.92 14.52
N GLU A 170 -2.27 1.07 15.56
CA GLU A 170 -2.22 2.26 16.42
C GLU A 170 -1.90 3.53 15.64
N LEU A 171 -0.84 3.47 14.81
CA LEU A 171 -0.41 4.62 14.02
C LEU A 171 -1.49 5.00 13.00
N ARG A 172 -2.06 4.00 12.32
CA ARG A 172 -3.17 4.20 11.38
C ARG A 172 -4.34 4.89 12.08
N ASP A 173 -4.74 4.43 13.27
CA ASP A 173 -5.87 4.98 14.00
C ASP A 173 -5.63 6.42 14.45
N MET A 174 -4.44 6.71 14.98
CA MET A 174 -4.03 8.07 15.37
C MET A 174 -4.04 9.04 14.19
N ILE A 175 -3.61 8.60 13.00
CA ILE A 175 -3.67 9.41 11.77
C ILE A 175 -5.11 9.60 11.32
N ALA A 176 -5.89 8.52 11.27
CA ALA A 176 -7.28 8.56 10.81
C ALA A 176 -8.11 9.54 11.65
N GLU A 177 -7.99 9.48 12.97
CA GLU A 177 -8.71 10.39 13.88
C GLU A 177 -8.38 11.86 13.59
N ARG A 178 -7.09 12.18 13.39
CA ARG A 178 -6.64 13.55 13.09
C ARG A 178 -7.16 14.05 11.75
N VAL A 179 -7.15 13.19 10.71
CA VAL A 179 -7.65 13.54 9.38
C VAL A 179 -9.16 13.72 9.37
N GLU A 180 -9.90 12.88 10.09
CA GLU A 180 -11.35 12.98 10.23
C GLU A 180 -11.77 14.27 10.92
N LYS A 181 -11.01 14.72 11.94
CA LYS A 181 -11.22 16.02 12.60
C LYS A 181 -11.10 17.21 11.62
N GLU A 182 -10.36 17.05 10.52
CA GLU A 182 -10.25 18.07 9.46
C GLU A 182 -11.35 17.96 8.39
N GLY A 183 -12.34 17.07 8.60
CA GLY A 183 -13.49 16.87 7.71
C GLY A 183 -13.17 16.07 6.45
N LEU A 184 -12.08 15.31 6.43
CA LEU A 184 -11.65 14.49 5.30
C LEU A 184 -11.79 12.99 5.60
N ILE A 185 -12.02 12.20 4.57
CA ILE A 185 -11.99 10.73 4.64
C ILE A 185 -10.52 10.28 4.53
N PRO A 186 -9.92 9.66 5.56
CA PRO A 186 -8.57 9.12 5.48
C PRO A 186 -8.54 7.87 4.58
N VAL A 187 -7.63 7.86 3.62
CA VAL A 187 -7.23 6.67 2.86
C VAL A 187 -5.74 6.47 3.09
N ILE A 188 -5.41 5.75 4.16
CA ILE A 188 -4.05 5.46 4.58
C ILE A 188 -3.62 4.15 3.96
N ALA A 189 -2.52 4.17 3.20
CA ALA A 189 -1.97 2.98 2.57
C ALA A 189 -0.44 2.97 2.67
N THR A 190 0.15 1.80 2.48
CA THR A 190 1.59 1.66 2.34
C THR A 190 1.93 1.16 0.95
N THR A 191 3.17 1.38 0.51
CA THR A 191 3.67 0.87 -0.78
C THR A 191 3.94 -0.64 -0.75
N ASP A 192 3.81 -1.27 0.43
CA ASP A 192 4.23 -2.63 0.73
C ASP A 192 5.65 -2.94 0.24
N THR A 193 6.55 -1.97 0.42
CA THR A 193 7.93 -2.14 -0.02
C THR A 193 8.70 -2.97 0.98
N HIS A 194 9.23 -4.11 0.50
CA HIS A 194 10.22 -4.91 1.24
C HIS A 194 11.59 -4.23 1.37
N ASP A 195 11.74 -2.99 0.90
CA ASP A 195 13.01 -2.25 0.85
C ASP A 195 13.54 -1.91 2.26
N THR A 196 12.68 -1.87 3.28
CA THR A 196 13.05 -1.68 4.69
C THR A 196 13.18 -3.00 5.46
N LEU A 197 12.95 -4.15 4.83
CA LEU A 197 13.10 -5.45 5.48
C LEU A 197 14.58 -5.84 5.61
N GLY A 198 14.90 -6.52 6.73
CA GLY A 198 16.20 -7.13 6.97
C GLY A 198 16.16 -8.64 6.76
N ILE A 199 17.32 -9.29 6.68
CA ILE A 199 17.45 -10.76 6.58
C ILE A 199 16.75 -11.49 7.77
N ARG A 200 16.63 -10.82 8.92
CA ARG A 200 15.99 -11.33 10.14
C ARG A 200 14.55 -10.83 10.35
N ASP A 201 14.23 -9.64 9.83
CA ASP A 201 12.95 -8.96 10.05
C ASP A 201 12.12 -9.04 8.77
N THR A 202 11.28 -10.07 8.68
CA THR A 202 10.36 -10.28 7.53
C THR A 202 9.09 -9.43 7.60
N ILE A 203 8.92 -8.66 8.67
CA ILE A 203 7.78 -7.77 8.95
C ILE A 203 8.36 -6.47 9.53
N ASN A 204 8.08 -5.32 8.91
CA ASN A 204 8.58 -4.01 9.36
C ASN A 204 7.51 -2.89 9.17
N PRO A 205 6.35 -2.99 9.87
CA PRO A 205 5.27 -2.04 9.72
C PRO A 205 5.68 -0.64 10.18
N ALA A 206 5.17 0.37 9.50
CA ALA A 206 5.31 1.75 9.93
C ALA A 206 4.84 1.90 11.39
N GLY A 207 5.72 2.41 12.24
CA GLY A 207 5.52 2.56 13.67
C GLY A 207 6.25 1.52 14.53
N ILE A 208 6.80 0.45 13.95
CA ILE A 208 7.49 -0.58 14.73
C ILE A 208 8.75 -0.01 15.42
N GLY A 209 8.91 -0.34 16.70
CA GLY A 209 10.03 0.15 17.52
C GLY A 209 9.90 1.62 17.94
N CYS A 210 8.77 2.28 17.64
CA CYS A 210 8.43 3.57 18.21
C CYS A 210 7.59 3.41 19.49
N ASP A 211 7.86 4.28 20.46
CA ASP A 211 6.99 4.46 21.62
C ASP A 211 5.76 5.31 21.24
N GLU A 212 4.80 5.41 22.17
CA GLU A 212 3.56 6.16 21.97
C GLU A 212 3.81 7.61 21.53
N LYS A 213 4.79 8.27 22.15
CA LYS A 213 5.16 9.65 21.81
C LYS A 213 5.67 9.77 20.36
N CYS A 214 6.53 8.85 19.91
CA CYS A 214 6.96 8.82 18.52
C CYS A 214 5.77 8.62 17.55
N LEU A 215 4.81 7.77 17.90
CA LEU A 215 3.60 7.55 17.08
C LEU A 215 2.74 8.81 17.00
N GLU A 216 2.55 9.51 18.13
CA GLU A 216 1.82 10.77 18.18
C GLU A 216 2.50 11.87 17.33
N GLU A 217 3.81 12.06 17.50
CA GLU A 217 4.59 13.03 16.71
C GLU A 217 4.52 12.72 15.21
N THR A 218 4.56 11.44 14.86
CA THR A 218 4.38 10.96 13.48
C THR A 218 2.98 11.31 12.97
N ALA A 219 1.93 11.02 13.73
CA ALA A 219 0.56 11.30 13.35
C ALA A 219 0.28 12.81 13.20
N ASP A 220 0.87 13.64 14.08
CA ASP A 220 0.81 15.10 13.98
C ASP A 220 1.54 15.61 12.73
N ALA A 221 2.73 15.09 12.42
CA ALA A 221 3.44 15.45 11.19
C ALA A 221 2.64 15.12 9.92
N ILE A 222 1.89 14.01 9.94
CA ILE A 222 0.98 13.64 8.85
C ILE A 222 -0.20 14.60 8.77
N LYS A 223 -0.81 14.96 9.91
CA LYS A 223 -1.88 15.96 9.95
C LYS A 223 -1.42 17.27 9.29
N GLU A 224 -0.23 17.76 9.65
CA GLU A 224 0.33 18.97 9.05
C GLU A 224 0.55 18.82 7.53
N ALA A 225 0.98 17.65 7.06
CA ALA A 225 1.09 17.39 5.64
C ALA A 225 -0.27 17.38 4.93
N VAL A 226 -1.32 16.84 5.56
CA VAL A 226 -2.70 16.85 5.07
C VAL A 226 -3.24 18.28 5.00
N LEU A 227 -3.01 19.10 6.02
CA LEU A 227 -3.39 20.51 6.01
C LEU A 227 -2.70 21.28 4.87
N LYS A 228 -1.39 21.11 4.70
CA LYS A 228 -0.65 21.70 3.57
C LYS A 228 -1.21 21.25 2.21
N ALA A 229 -1.56 19.97 2.07
CA ALA A 229 -2.17 19.47 0.85
C ALA A 229 -3.54 20.13 0.62
N LYS A 230 -4.39 20.21 1.66
CA LYS A 230 -5.70 20.85 1.61
C LYS A 230 -5.61 22.34 1.26
N GLU A 231 -4.66 23.07 1.85
CA GLU A 231 -4.41 24.49 1.56
C GLU A 231 -3.87 24.73 0.14
N SER A 232 -3.08 23.79 -0.38
CA SER A 232 -2.57 23.84 -1.76
C SER A 232 -3.60 23.48 -2.82
N ALA A 233 -4.80 23.03 -2.41
CA ALA A 233 -5.77 22.45 -3.32
C ALA A 233 -6.31 23.47 -4.33
N LYS A 234 -6.37 23.05 -5.60
CA LYS A 234 -6.92 23.84 -6.70
C LYS A 234 -7.95 23.02 -7.45
N GLU A 235 -8.96 23.69 -7.99
CA GLU A 235 -9.93 23.08 -8.90
C GLU A 235 -9.22 22.63 -10.18
N VAL A 236 -9.16 21.31 -10.38
CA VAL A 236 -8.51 20.71 -11.55
C VAL A 236 -9.48 19.84 -12.34
N GLU A 237 -9.23 19.74 -13.63
CA GLU A 237 -9.89 18.75 -14.48
C GLU A 237 -9.16 17.42 -14.35
N VAL A 238 -9.91 16.33 -14.22
CA VAL A 238 -9.32 14.99 -14.08
C VAL A 238 -9.20 14.33 -15.44
N ARG A 239 -8.06 13.69 -15.68
CA ARG A 239 -7.84 12.80 -16.82
C ARG A 239 -7.47 11.42 -16.31
N VAL A 240 -7.98 10.38 -16.96
CA VAL A 240 -7.73 8.98 -16.59
C VAL A 240 -7.22 8.19 -17.79
N ASN A 241 -6.28 7.31 -17.52
CA ASN A 241 -5.81 6.30 -18.47
C ASN A 241 -5.56 5.00 -17.72
N MET A 242 -5.78 3.87 -18.39
CA MET A 242 -5.43 2.56 -17.85
C MET A 242 -4.60 1.79 -18.86
N ARG A 243 -3.41 1.35 -18.42
CA ARG A 243 -2.50 0.53 -19.24
C ARG A 243 -2.14 -0.76 -18.52
N ARG A 244 -1.97 -1.81 -19.32
CA ARG A 244 -1.44 -3.09 -18.84
C ARG A 244 0.03 -3.18 -19.19
N ILE A 245 0.89 -3.01 -18.19
CA ILE A 245 2.34 -3.13 -18.37
C ILE A 245 2.75 -4.56 -17.99
N ARG A 246 3.41 -5.26 -18.91
CA ARG A 246 4.06 -6.55 -18.61
C ARG A 246 5.49 -6.28 -18.14
N THR A 247 5.75 -6.45 -16.85
CA THR A 247 7.08 -6.29 -16.25
C THR A 247 7.55 -7.60 -15.63
N LYS A 248 8.86 -7.78 -15.51
CA LYS A 248 9.43 -8.83 -14.66
C LYS A 248 9.40 -8.35 -13.21
N VAL A 249 9.02 -9.23 -12.30
CA VAL A 249 9.11 -9.01 -10.86
C VAL A 249 9.97 -10.11 -10.26
N VAL A 250 10.69 -9.80 -9.20
CA VAL A 250 11.34 -10.82 -8.37
C VAL A 250 10.22 -11.61 -7.70
N GLY A 251 10.08 -12.88 -8.07
CA GLY A 251 9.07 -13.76 -7.48
C GLY A 251 9.37 -14.07 -6.02
N ASP A 252 8.32 -14.26 -5.23
CA ASP A 252 8.39 -14.65 -3.82
C ASP A 252 9.33 -15.84 -3.59
N ASP A 253 9.33 -16.82 -4.49
CA ASP A 253 10.14 -18.04 -4.35
C ASP A 253 11.63 -17.75 -4.46
N LEU A 254 12.03 -16.80 -5.31
CA LEU A 254 13.43 -16.37 -5.42
C LEU A 254 13.87 -15.59 -4.18
N MET A 255 13.00 -14.74 -3.63
CA MET A 255 13.28 -14.05 -2.36
C MET A 255 13.33 -15.02 -1.18
N ARG A 256 12.38 -15.96 -1.09
CA ARG A 256 12.38 -17.03 -0.09
C ARG A 256 13.61 -17.92 -0.21
N ASP A 257 14.04 -18.26 -1.43
CA ASP A 257 15.25 -19.05 -1.67
C ASP A 257 16.53 -18.29 -1.33
N ILE A 258 16.62 -17.00 -1.66
CA ILE A 258 17.75 -16.15 -1.26
C ILE A 258 17.80 -16.06 0.27
N LEU A 259 16.68 -15.77 0.94
CA LEU A 259 16.60 -15.70 2.39
C LEU A 259 16.93 -17.06 3.04
N ARG A 260 16.46 -18.17 2.48
CA ARG A 260 16.78 -19.53 2.96
C ARG A 260 18.26 -19.84 2.81
N LYS A 261 18.84 -19.62 1.63
CA LYS A 261 20.26 -19.85 1.36
C LYS A 261 21.16 -18.92 2.18
N THR A 262 20.70 -17.71 2.50
CA THR A 262 21.44 -16.78 3.36
C THR A 262 21.40 -17.23 4.83
N LYS A 263 20.26 -17.75 5.31
CA LYS A 263 20.19 -18.43 6.62
C LYS A 263 21.08 -19.66 6.68
N GLU A 264 21.09 -20.50 5.65
CA GLU A 264 22.00 -21.65 5.54
C GLU A 264 23.47 -21.23 5.51
N ALA A 265 23.79 -20.11 4.85
CA ALA A 265 25.11 -19.49 4.87
C ALA A 265 25.51 -19.03 6.29
N ASP A 266 24.59 -18.39 7.04
CA ASP A 266 24.82 -17.98 8.43
C ASP A 266 25.14 -19.15 9.36
N TYR A 267 24.61 -20.35 9.11
CA TYR A 267 24.96 -21.57 9.87
C TYR A 267 26.24 -22.23 9.39
N SER A 268 26.54 -22.16 8.09
CA SER A 268 27.70 -22.83 7.50
C SER A 268 29.00 -22.02 7.66
N ILE A 269 28.94 -20.69 7.72
CA ILE A 269 30.12 -19.83 7.96
C ILE A 269 30.82 -20.15 9.29
N PRO A 270 30.12 -20.24 10.45
CA PRO A 270 30.73 -20.67 11.71
C PRO A 270 31.31 -22.08 11.67
N LEU A 271 30.66 -23.01 10.97
CA LEU A 271 31.12 -24.39 10.80
C LEU A 271 32.39 -24.49 9.94
N VAL A 272 32.47 -23.70 8.86
CA VAL A 272 33.67 -23.58 8.02
C VAL A 272 34.81 -22.93 8.82
N LEU A 273 34.52 -21.88 9.59
CA LEU A 273 35.51 -21.24 10.48
C LEU A 273 36.02 -22.20 11.57
N LEU A 274 35.14 -23.03 12.14
CA LEU A 274 35.50 -24.11 13.07
C LEU A 274 36.37 -25.19 12.41
N GLY A 275 36.17 -25.50 11.13
CA GLY A 275 37.01 -26.42 10.37
C GLY A 275 38.40 -25.87 10.03
N ILE A 276 38.56 -24.54 9.98
CA ILE A 276 39.83 -23.87 9.68
C ILE A 276 40.67 -23.65 10.95
N LEU A 277 40.05 -23.57 12.13
CA LEU A 277 40.73 -23.39 13.42
C LEU A 277 41.84 -24.44 13.71
N PRO A 278 41.64 -25.76 13.49
CA PRO A 278 42.69 -26.77 13.69
C PRO A 278 43.89 -26.57 12.76
N VAL A 279 43.66 -26.13 11.53
CA VAL A 279 44.70 -25.87 10.54
C VAL A 279 45.52 -24.64 10.95
N GLN A 280 44.86 -23.60 11.45
CA GLN A 280 45.55 -22.41 11.95
C GLN A 280 46.35 -22.67 13.24
N ILE A 281 45.85 -23.54 14.13
CA ILE A 281 46.59 -23.95 15.34
C ILE A 281 47.81 -24.79 14.96
N ALA A 282 47.72 -25.68 13.97
CA ALA A 282 48.86 -26.47 13.50
C ALA A 282 50.01 -25.62 12.92
N PHE A 283 49.70 -24.47 12.31
CA PHE A 283 50.70 -23.51 11.81
C PHE A 283 51.33 -22.63 12.91
N LEU A 284 50.75 -22.58 14.11
CA LEU A 284 51.31 -21.86 15.26
C LEU A 284 52.30 -22.71 16.08
N PHE A 285 52.40 -24.01 15.80
CA PHE A 285 53.29 -24.97 16.48
C PHE A 285 54.41 -25.54 15.57
N ILE A 286 54.67 -24.90 14.42
CA ILE A 286 55.85 -25.10 13.56
C ILE A 286 56.64 -23.80 13.56
#